data_AF-A0A1J4JMQ2-F1
#
_entry.id   AF-A0A1J4JMQ2-F1
#
_cell.length_a   1.000
_cell.length_b   1.000
_cell.length_c   1.000
_cell.angle_alpha   90.00
_cell.angle_beta   90.00
_cell.angle_gamma   90.00
#
_symmetry.space_group_name_H-M   'P 1'
#
loop_
_entity.id
_entity.type
_entity.pdbx_description
1 polymer ?
#
loop_
_entity_poly.entity_id
_entity_poly.type
_entity_poly.pdbx_seq_one_letter_code
_entity_poly.pdbx_strand_id
1 'polypeptide(L)'
;MEENEYDLISSIMKLCKDNPELSNHAVARLSEIIRSFDPNSEITEQNAPGCAKRDIMQHIKDKEKEGIFIKLKSIMLRDIAATLAKNYDIPYNGKVVKKKCDLFKWFEENWNKIRDPFFILMDRHHEAVTK
;
A
#
# COMPACT_ATOMS: atom_id res chain seq x y z
N MET A 1 -26.92 -6.29 -30.92
CA MET A 1 -27.18 -5.47 -29.73
C MET A 1 -25.83 -5.28 -29.08
N GLU A 2 -25.16 -4.17 -29.35
CA GLU A 2 -23.94 -3.82 -28.63
C GLU A 2 -24.39 -3.34 -27.26
N GLU A 3 -24.22 -4.18 -26.23
CA GLU A 3 -24.32 -3.70 -24.84
C GLU A 3 -23.26 -2.62 -24.68
N ASN A 4 -23.72 -1.40 -24.42
CA ASN A 4 -22.85 -0.25 -24.23
C ASN A 4 -21.96 -0.52 -23.02
N GLU A 5 -20.66 -0.69 -23.21
CA GLU A 5 -19.71 -1.16 -22.19
C GLU A 5 -19.65 -0.21 -20.97
N TYR A 6 -20.06 1.05 -21.16
CA TYR A 6 -20.29 2.01 -20.08
C TYR A 6 -21.41 1.60 -19.11
N ASP A 7 -22.47 0.99 -19.61
CA ASP A 7 -23.58 0.47 -18.80
C ASP A 7 -23.13 -0.75 -17.98
N LEU A 8 -22.21 -1.55 -18.53
CA LEU A 8 -21.60 -2.69 -17.83
C LEU A 8 -20.70 -2.23 -16.67
N ILE A 9 -19.82 -1.25 -16.89
CA ILE A 9 -18.95 -0.70 -15.83
C ILE A 9 -19.80 -0.04 -14.73
N SER A 10 -20.83 0.73 -15.11
CA SER A 10 -21.78 1.35 -14.17
C SER A 10 -22.51 0.30 -13.32
N SER A 11 -22.95 -0.79 -13.95
CA SER A 11 -23.62 -1.91 -13.26
C SER A 11 -22.69 -2.63 -12.28
N ILE A 12 -21.43 -2.84 -12.65
CA ILE A 12 -20.41 -3.43 -11.76
C ILE A 12 -20.17 -2.52 -10.54
N MET A 13 -19.99 -1.21 -10.75
CA MET A 13 -19.77 -0.28 -9.63
C MET A 13 -20.96 -0.22 -8.69
N LYS A 14 -22.19 -0.26 -9.22
CA LYS A 14 -23.41 -0.29 -8.42
C LYS A 14 -23.51 -1.58 -7.60
N LEU A 15 -23.22 -2.73 -8.21
CA LEU A 15 -23.19 -4.02 -7.52
C LEU A 15 -22.17 -4.06 -6.38
N CYS A 16 -20.98 -3.49 -6.56
CA CYS A 16 -19.98 -3.38 -5.48
C CYS A 16 -20.43 -2.49 -4.34
N LYS A 17 -21.15 -1.40 -4.64
CA LYS A 17 -21.69 -0.50 -3.63
C LYS A 17 -22.74 -1.20 -2.78
N ASP A 18 -23.61 -1.98 -3.41
CA ASP A 18 -24.72 -2.65 -2.76
C ASP A 18 -24.28 -3.95 -2.05
N ASN A 19 -23.17 -4.57 -2.49
CA ASN A 19 -22.64 -5.83 -1.96
C ASN A 19 -21.11 -5.78 -1.86
N PRO A 20 -20.54 -5.16 -0.79
CA PRO A 20 -19.11 -4.93 -0.64
C PRO A 20 -18.24 -6.20 -0.67
N GLU A 21 -18.79 -7.34 -0.24
CA GLU A 21 -18.16 -8.65 -0.27
C GLU A 21 -17.85 -9.17 -1.68
N LEU A 22 -18.57 -8.66 -2.69
CA LEU A 22 -18.36 -9.01 -4.10
C LEU A 22 -17.28 -8.16 -4.77
N SER A 23 -16.67 -7.20 -4.06
CA SER A 23 -15.65 -6.29 -4.61
C SER A 23 -14.50 -7.03 -5.27
N ASN A 24 -14.03 -8.14 -4.68
CA ASN A 24 -12.93 -8.93 -5.26
C ASN A 24 -13.32 -9.58 -6.60
N HIS A 25 -14.57 -10.07 -6.73
CA HIS A 25 -15.07 -10.64 -7.98
C HIS A 25 -15.27 -9.56 -9.05
N ALA A 26 -15.73 -8.38 -8.65
CA ALA A 26 -15.90 -7.25 -9.55
C ALA A 26 -14.56 -6.71 -10.07
N VAL A 27 -13.53 -6.62 -9.23
CA VAL A 27 -12.17 -6.25 -9.64
C VAL A 27 -11.63 -7.25 -10.65
N ALA A 28 -11.81 -8.56 -10.43
CA ALA A 28 -11.41 -9.59 -11.38
C ALA A 28 -12.11 -9.40 -12.74
N ARG A 29 -13.42 -9.14 -12.74
CA ARG A 29 -14.17 -8.97 -13.99
C ARG A 29 -13.83 -7.68 -14.73
N LEU A 30 -13.59 -6.58 -14.02
CA LEU A 30 -13.08 -5.34 -14.61
C LEU A 30 -11.67 -5.53 -15.18
N SER A 31 -10.83 -6.33 -14.52
CA SER A 31 -9.49 -6.64 -14.99
C SER A 31 -9.50 -7.43 -16.30
N GLU A 32 -10.45 -8.36 -16.43
CA GLU A 32 -10.66 -9.12 -17.68
C GLU A 32 -11.16 -8.22 -18.82
N ILE A 33 -12.05 -7.27 -18.52
CA ILE A 33 -12.51 -6.27 -19.49
C ILE A 33 -11.32 -5.43 -19.95
N ILE A 34 -10.51 -4.88 -19.05
CA ILE A 34 -9.32 -4.08 -19.38
C ILE A 34 -8.33 -4.87 -20.25
N ARG A 35 -8.07 -6.15 -19.94
CA ARG A 35 -7.20 -7.01 -20.76
C ARG A 35 -7.72 -7.27 -22.18
N SER A 36 -9.03 -7.15 -22.40
CA SER A 36 -9.60 -7.27 -23.74
C SER A 36 -9.32 -6.04 -24.62
N PHE A 37 -9.10 -4.87 -24.00
CA PHE A 37 -8.72 -3.63 -24.68
C PHE A 37 -7.21 -3.46 -24.82
N ASP A 38 -6.46 -3.83 -23.78
CA ASP A 38 -5.00 -3.82 -23.79
C ASP A 38 -4.47 -5.16 -23.24
N PRO A 39 -4.15 -6.11 -24.12
CA PRO A 39 -3.66 -7.43 -23.73
C PRO A 39 -2.31 -7.40 -23.00
N ASN A 40 -1.56 -6.31 -23.15
CA ASN A 40 -0.28 -6.09 -22.48
C ASN A 40 -0.42 -5.23 -21.21
N SER A 41 -1.66 -4.89 -20.83
CA SER A 41 -1.92 -4.16 -19.59
C SER A 41 -1.49 -5.02 -18.40
N GLU A 42 -0.31 -4.72 -17.86
CA GLU A 42 0.03 -5.07 -16.50
C GLU A 42 -0.89 -4.23 -15.60
N ILE A 43 -2.07 -4.76 -15.30
CA ILE A 43 -2.90 -4.28 -14.18
C ILE A 43 -2.09 -4.57 -12.92
N THR A 44 -1.12 -3.70 -12.67
CA THR A 44 -0.43 -3.59 -11.41
C THR A 44 -1.44 -2.96 -10.47
N GLU A 45 -1.62 -3.53 -9.29
CA GLU A 45 -2.29 -2.83 -8.19
C GLU A 45 -1.51 -1.53 -7.95
N GLN A 46 -1.95 -0.45 -8.59
CA GLN A 46 -1.48 0.87 -8.25
C GLN A 46 -2.05 1.18 -6.88
N ASN A 47 -1.15 1.20 -5.91
CA ASN A 47 -1.43 1.71 -4.60
C ASN A 47 -2.17 3.05 -4.69
N ALA A 48 -3.33 3.13 -4.06
CA ALA A 48 -4.00 4.41 -3.90
C ALA A 48 -3.03 5.39 -3.22
N PRO A 49 -2.92 6.65 -3.70
CA PRO A 49 -2.11 7.67 -3.05
C PRO A 49 -2.42 7.76 -1.56
N GLY A 50 -1.40 7.80 -0.70
CA GLY A 50 -1.60 7.80 0.75
C GLY A 50 -1.83 6.44 1.41
N CYS A 51 -1.83 5.32 0.67
CA CYS A 51 -2.05 3.98 1.24
C CYS A 51 -1.02 3.63 2.33
N ALA A 52 0.27 3.87 2.10
CA ALA A 52 1.32 3.55 3.06
C ALA A 52 1.14 4.35 4.34
N LYS A 53 0.90 5.67 4.22
CA LYS A 53 0.66 6.52 5.38
C LYS A 53 -0.57 6.05 6.17
N ARG A 54 -1.67 5.70 5.50
CA ARG A 54 -2.90 5.22 6.13
C ARG A 54 -2.66 3.92 6.89
N ASP A 55 -2.03 2.94 6.24
CA ASP A 55 -1.74 1.64 6.83
C ASP A 55 -0.80 1.77 8.04
N ILE A 56 0.25 2.60 7.93
CA ILE A 56 1.19 2.87 9.02
C ILE A 56 0.48 3.49 10.23
N MET A 57 -0.36 4.50 10.00
CA MET A 57 -1.11 5.14 11.09
C MET A 57 -2.15 4.20 11.69
N GLN A 58 -2.75 3.32 10.89
CA GLN A 58 -3.69 2.32 11.38
C GLN A 58 -3.00 1.30 12.28
N HIS A 59 -1.85 0.76 11.85
CA HIS A 59 -1.06 -0.17 12.66
C HIS A 59 -0.65 0.44 14.00
N ILE A 60 -0.22 1.71 14.03
CA ILE A 60 0.12 2.40 15.29
C ILE A 60 -1.10 2.44 16.21
N LYS A 61 -2.28 2.81 15.71
CA LYS A 61 -3.51 2.85 16.51
C LYS A 61 -3.90 1.48 17.04
N ASP A 62 -3.72 0.42 16.25
CA ASP A 62 -4.07 -0.93 16.67
C ASP A 62 -3.10 -1.43 17.76
N LYS A 63 -1.81 -1.13 17.63
CA LYS A 63 -0.81 -1.36 18.70
C LYS A 63 -1.11 -0.55 19.97
N GLU A 64 -1.56 0.70 19.83
CA GLU A 64 -1.97 1.51 20.98
C GLU A 64 -3.16 0.88 21.74
N LYS A 65 -4.12 0.27 21.05
CA LYS A 65 -5.23 -0.48 21.69
C LYS A 65 -4.74 -1.72 22.45
N GLU A 66 -3.64 -2.31 22.02
CA GLU A 66 -2.97 -3.43 22.70
C GLU A 66 -2.08 -2.95 23.87
N GLY A 67 -2.05 -1.64 24.16
CA GLY A 67 -1.22 -1.05 25.21
C GLY A 67 0.23 -0.76 24.78
N ILE A 68 0.55 -0.89 23.49
CA ILE A 68 1.88 -0.66 22.93
C ILE A 68 1.93 0.72 22.26
N PHE A 69 2.62 1.68 22.89
CA PHE A 69 2.71 3.05 22.38
C PHE A 69 3.87 3.24 21.40
N ILE A 70 3.59 3.17 20.09
CA ILE A 70 4.61 3.33 19.04
C ILE A 70 4.78 4.80 18.64
N LYS A 71 5.95 5.38 18.93
CA LYS A 71 6.31 6.73 18.47
C LYS A 71 7.04 6.70 17.13
N LEU A 72 6.34 7.07 16.05
CA LEU A 72 6.89 7.10 14.69
C LEU A 72 7.89 8.25 14.46
N LYS A 73 9.16 7.99 14.76
CA LYS A 73 10.28 8.93 14.57
C LYS A 73 10.83 8.88 13.14
N SER A 74 11.33 10.00 12.62
CA SER A 74 11.94 10.05 11.28
C SER A 74 13.18 9.17 11.15
N ILE A 75 13.91 8.88 12.24
CA ILE A 75 15.06 7.97 12.22
C ILE A 75 14.63 6.53 11.94
N MET A 76 13.59 6.04 12.63
CA MET A 76 13.00 4.71 12.42
C MET A 76 12.60 4.54 10.95
N LEU A 77 11.92 5.52 10.36
CA LEU A 77 11.52 5.47 8.95
C LEU A 77 12.74 5.40 8.00
N ARG A 78 13.82 6.13 8.28
CA ARG A 78 15.04 6.08 7.45
C ARG A 78 15.76 4.74 7.56
N ASP A 79 15.83 4.18 8.77
CA ASP A 79 16.48 2.88 9.02
C ASP A 79 15.70 1.78 8.29
N ILE A 80 14.38 1.76 8.45
CA ILE A 80 13.49 0.81 7.76
C ILE A 80 13.63 0.95 6.24
N ALA A 81 13.59 2.18 5.69
CA ALA A 81 13.77 2.41 4.25
C ALA A 81 15.13 1.89 3.75
N ALA A 82 16.22 2.14 4.48
CA ALA A 82 17.55 1.67 4.11
C ALA A 82 17.64 0.13 4.12
N THR A 83 17.04 -0.53 5.11
CA THR A 83 16.99 -1.99 5.19
C THR A 83 16.16 -2.59 4.06
N LEU A 84 14.96 -2.06 3.80
CA LEU A 84 14.07 -2.55 2.75
C LEU A 84 14.68 -2.34 1.36
N ALA A 85 15.28 -1.17 1.11
CA ALA A 85 15.97 -0.87 -0.13
C ALA A 85 17.04 -1.92 -0.46
N LYS A 86 17.85 -2.30 0.53
CA LYS A 86 18.87 -3.34 0.37
C LYS A 86 18.26 -4.74 0.15
N ASN A 87 17.23 -5.09 0.90
CA ASN A 87 16.65 -6.44 0.86
C ASN A 87 15.85 -6.72 -0.43
N TYR A 88 15.28 -5.68 -1.03
CA TYR A 88 14.42 -5.79 -2.21
C TYR A 88 15.04 -5.19 -3.48
N ASP A 89 16.33 -4.84 -3.42
CA ASP A 89 17.09 -4.20 -4.51
C ASP A 89 16.38 -2.96 -5.09
N ILE A 90 15.85 -2.10 -4.21
CA ILE A 90 15.13 -0.88 -4.58
C ILE A 90 16.07 0.32 -4.44
N PRO A 91 16.20 1.19 -5.45
CA PRO A 91 16.99 2.39 -5.35
C PRO A 91 16.56 3.27 -4.17
N TYR A 92 17.50 3.56 -3.26
CA TYR A 92 17.29 4.45 -2.13
C TYR A 92 18.50 5.36 -1.92
N ASN A 93 18.26 6.66 -1.99
CA ASN A 93 19.28 7.67 -1.71
C ASN A 93 18.93 8.45 -0.45
N GLY A 94 19.50 8.04 0.69
CA GLY A 94 19.30 8.71 1.98
C GLY A 94 19.83 10.16 2.03
N LYS A 95 20.57 10.64 1.02
CA LYS A 95 20.91 12.07 0.89
C LYS A 95 19.74 12.90 0.35
N VAL A 96 18.86 12.28 -0.44
CA VAL A 96 17.70 12.89 -1.10
C VAL A 96 16.42 12.62 -0.30
N VAL A 97 16.19 11.36 0.07
CA VAL A 97 15.01 10.91 0.83
C VAL A 97 15.26 11.08 2.33
N LYS A 98 15.19 12.32 2.82
CA LYS A 98 15.50 12.67 4.22
C LYS A 98 14.30 13.05 5.05
N LYS A 99 13.35 13.78 4.45
CA LYS A 99 12.21 14.32 5.19
C LYS A 99 11.14 13.25 5.32
N LYS A 100 10.30 13.38 6.34
CA LYS A 100 9.20 12.45 6.61
C LYS A 100 8.25 12.32 5.40
N CYS A 101 7.97 13.42 4.71
CA CYS A 101 7.16 13.42 3.49
C CYS A 101 7.80 12.62 2.34
N ASP A 102 9.12 12.76 2.14
CA ASP A 102 9.84 12.08 1.07
C ASP A 102 9.92 10.57 1.34
N LEU A 103 10.08 10.19 2.61
CA LEU A 103 10.03 8.79 3.03
C LEU A 103 8.68 8.16 2.75
N PHE A 104 7.57 8.85 3.07
CA PHE A 104 6.24 8.33 2.75
C PHE A 104 6.02 8.16 1.25
N LYS A 105 6.47 9.11 0.42
CA LYS A 105 6.40 8.96 -1.04
C LYS A 105 7.17 7.71 -1.51
N TRP A 106 8.40 7.55 -1.02
CA TRP A 106 9.20 6.36 -1.36
C TRP A 106 8.52 5.06 -0.90
N PHE A 107 7.87 5.05 0.28
CA PHE A 107 7.09 3.89 0.71
C PHE A 107 5.88 3.64 -0.19
N GLU A 108 5.13 4.68 -0.57
CA GLU A 108 3.96 4.56 -1.45
C GLU A 108 4.32 3.96 -2.82
N GLU A 109 5.41 4.45 -3.42
CA GLU A 109 5.93 3.96 -4.70
C GLU A 109 6.31 2.47 -4.67
N ASN A 110 6.65 1.95 -3.49
CA ASN A 110 7.19 0.60 -3.32
C ASN A 110 6.31 -0.31 -2.44
N TRP A 111 5.14 0.18 -1.99
CA TRP A 111 4.38 -0.43 -0.88
C TRP A 111 4.01 -1.89 -1.14
N ASN A 112 3.66 -2.21 -2.39
CA ASN A 112 3.31 -3.56 -2.85
C ASN A 112 4.36 -4.61 -2.48
N LYS A 113 5.63 -4.21 -2.50
CA LYS A 113 6.77 -5.11 -2.26
C LYS A 113 7.21 -5.14 -0.81
N ILE A 114 6.97 -4.04 -0.08
CA ILE A 114 7.62 -3.81 1.22
C ILE A 114 6.66 -3.73 2.40
N ARG A 115 5.34 -3.75 2.18
CA ARG A 115 4.31 -3.54 3.22
C ARG A 115 4.48 -4.45 4.45
N ASP A 116 4.41 -5.76 4.27
CA ASP A 116 4.50 -6.67 5.42
C ASP A 116 5.89 -6.63 6.09
N PRO A 117 7.01 -6.66 5.34
CA PRO A 117 8.35 -6.48 5.89
C PRO A 117 8.54 -5.16 6.65
N PHE A 118 7.88 -4.08 6.20
CA PHE A 118 7.92 -2.77 6.86
C PHE A 118 7.37 -2.88 8.29
N PHE A 119 6.21 -3.52 8.47
CA PHE A 119 5.58 -3.64 9.79
C PHE A 119 6.40 -4.50 10.74
N ILE A 120 7.00 -5.59 10.24
CA ILE A 120 7.93 -6.42 11.03
C ILE A 120 9.12 -5.60 11.52
N LEU A 121 9.72 -4.78 10.65
CA LEU A 121 10.86 -3.95 11.02
C LEU A 121 10.46 -2.81 11.97
N MET A 122 9.27 -2.24 11.79
CA MET A 122 8.75 -1.20 12.67
C MET A 122 8.53 -1.71 14.09
N ASP A 123 7.92 -2.89 14.25
CA ASP A 123 7.70 -3.51 15.55
C ASP A 123 9.05 -3.85 16.23
N ARG A 124 10.01 -4.41 15.48
CA ARG A 124 11.36 -4.68 16.01
C ARG A 124 12.12 -3.43 16.44
N HIS A 125 12.03 -2.35 15.66
CA HIS A 125 12.68 -1.07 16.00
C HIS A 125 12.05 -0.49 17.27
N HIS A 126 10.74 -0.62 17.42
CA HIS A 126 10.05 -0.21 18.64
C HIS A 126 10.51 -1.02 19.86
N GLU A 127 10.49 -2.35 19.76
CA GLU A 127 10.92 -3.25 20.84
C GLU A 127 12.36 -2.97 21.32
N ALA A 128 13.26 -2.66 20.38
CA ALA A 128 14.66 -2.36 20.68
C ALA A 128 14.85 -1.03 21.44
N VAL A 129 13.90 -0.10 21.34
CA VAL A 129 13.97 1.22 22.00
C VAL A 129 13.22 1.22 23.33
N THR A 130 12.28 0.29 23.54
CA THR A 130 11.49 0.15 24.78
C THR A 130 12.13 -0.76 25.83
N LYS A 131 13.15 -1.55 25.45
CA LYS A 131 13.99 -2.33 26.39
C LYS A 131 15.15 -1.48 26.91
#